data_AF-A0A7C2QXQ7-F1
#
_entry.id   AF-A0A7C2QXQ7-F1
#
_cell.length_a   1.000
_cell.length_b   1.000
_cell.length_c   1.000
_cell.angle_alpha   90.00
_cell.angle_beta   90.00
_cell.angle_gamma   90.00
#
_symmetry.space_group_name_H-M   'P 1'
#
loop_
_entity.id
_entity.type
_entity.pdbx_description
1 polymer ?
#
loop_
_entity_poly.entity_id
_entity_poly.type
_entity_poly.pdbx_seq_one_letter_code
_entity_poly.pdbx_strand_id
1 'polypeptide(L)'
;MKRVILLLLALTAWLVPLGADLTEWIESTDRDQNGEIIRLLTDADLETSATVARALGTRRDIDLSTIIEHLHRVRIHGDRANAELILLLLLDSFFSDNLTQDQKTARFNQNREALTACLADISGLERDDLRARLIHLIPFTDGTGFHSLLAEEGTRLVEIMRTRDGALTLAETREILAILDVIEARSLGDLTGLCAKIILYTNDPEVVRRARTVALGL
;
A
#
# COMPACT_ATOMS: atom_id res chain seq x y z
N MET A 1 20.27 0.70 52.26
CA MET A 1 18.86 0.54 51.85
C MET A 1 18.38 1.51 50.76
N LYS A 2 18.99 2.69 50.53
CA LYS A 2 18.56 3.63 49.47
C LYS A 2 18.96 3.25 48.02
N ARG A 3 19.87 2.28 47.83
CA ARG A 3 20.35 1.87 46.49
C ARG A 3 19.50 0.76 45.82
N VAL A 4 18.68 0.05 46.58
CA VAL A 4 17.81 -1.02 46.04
C VAL A 4 16.50 -0.44 45.47
N ILE A 5 16.06 0.72 45.97
CA ILE A 5 14.83 1.39 45.50
C ILE A 5 15.04 2.06 44.12
N LEU A 6 16.26 2.48 43.79
CA LEU A 6 16.58 3.07 42.48
C LEU A 6 16.62 2.02 41.34
N LEU A 7 16.89 0.75 41.66
CA LEU A 7 16.91 -0.33 40.67
C LEU A 7 15.50 -0.87 40.34
N LEU A 8 14.54 -0.69 41.26
CA LEU A 8 13.14 -1.01 41.02
C LEU A 8 12.39 0.07 40.23
N LEU A 9 12.82 1.34 40.29
CA LEU A 9 12.27 2.43 39.47
C LEU A 9 12.78 2.43 38.02
N ALA A 10 13.93 1.80 37.74
CA ALA A 10 14.42 1.62 36.38
C ALA A 10 13.76 0.45 35.63
N LEU A 11 13.16 -0.51 36.34
CA LEU A 11 12.45 -1.64 35.73
C LEU A 11 10.97 -1.35 35.43
N THR A 12 10.39 -0.31 36.04
CA THR A 12 8.98 0.08 35.80
C THR A 12 8.82 1.10 34.67
N ALA A 13 9.91 1.59 34.07
CA ALA A 13 9.87 2.42 32.87
C ALA A 13 9.66 1.61 31.57
N TRP A 14 9.58 0.29 31.66
CA TRP A 14 9.38 -0.63 30.53
C TRP A 14 7.95 -1.17 30.40
N LEU A 15 7.00 -0.54 31.07
CA LEU A 15 5.56 -0.77 30.91
C LEU A 15 4.89 0.58 30.65
N VAL A 16 5.37 1.29 29.63
CA VAL A 16 4.66 2.42 29.04
C VAL A 16 3.41 1.85 28.35
N PRO A 17 2.24 2.52 28.40
CA PRO A 17 1.16 2.24 27.47
C PRO A 17 1.67 2.59 26.07
N LEU A 18 2.30 1.62 25.42
CA LEU A 18 3.15 1.79 24.24
C LEU A 18 2.43 2.52 23.10
N GLY A 19 1.10 2.44 22.97
CA GLY A 19 0.40 3.01 21.82
C GLY A 19 0.54 4.53 21.63
N ALA A 20 0.29 5.33 22.67
CA ALA A 20 0.30 6.79 22.53
C ALA A 20 1.72 7.36 22.46
N ASP A 21 2.62 6.87 23.33
CA ASP A 21 4.02 7.32 23.40
C ASP A 21 4.82 6.89 22.16
N LEU A 22 4.54 5.68 21.63
CA LEU A 22 5.19 5.20 20.41
C LEU A 22 4.74 5.98 19.17
N THR A 23 3.46 6.33 19.07
CA THR A 23 2.94 7.10 17.93
C THR A 23 3.58 8.49 17.91
N GLU A 24 3.60 9.18 19.05
CA GLU A 24 4.22 10.50 19.18
C GLU A 24 5.73 10.44 18.89
N TRP A 25 6.42 9.41 19.37
CA TRP A 25 7.82 9.18 19.05
C TRP A 25 8.03 9.02 17.54
N ILE A 26 7.28 8.14 16.86
CA ILE A 26 7.41 7.92 15.41
C ILE A 26 7.14 9.20 14.63
N GLU A 27 6.11 9.96 14.98
CA GLU A 27 5.77 11.20 14.29
C GLU A 27 6.91 12.25 14.35
N SER A 28 7.70 12.21 15.42
CA SER A 28 8.84 13.09 15.65
C SER A 28 10.15 12.64 14.98
N THR A 29 10.20 11.40 14.48
CA THR A 29 11.40 10.85 13.81
C THR A 29 11.59 11.41 12.40
N ASP A 30 12.81 11.25 11.90
CA ASP A 30 13.29 11.55 10.55
C ASP A 30 13.90 10.29 9.88
N ARG A 31 14.48 10.47 8.69
CA ARG A 31 15.08 9.38 7.89
C ARG A 31 16.24 8.66 8.59
N ASP A 32 16.98 9.33 9.47
CA ASP A 32 18.18 8.76 10.11
C ASP A 32 17.79 7.68 11.12
N GLN A 33 16.55 7.70 11.63
CA GLN A 33 16.02 6.66 12.51
C GLN A 33 15.26 5.54 11.78
N ASN A 34 15.25 5.53 10.43
CA ASN A 34 14.60 4.46 9.65
C ASN A 34 15.11 3.06 10.05
N GLY A 35 16.41 2.91 10.38
CA GLY A 35 16.97 1.63 10.81
C GLY A 35 16.36 1.10 12.11
N GLU A 36 16.08 1.98 13.08
CA GLU A 36 15.46 1.59 14.35
C GLU A 36 13.97 1.26 14.17
N ILE A 37 13.28 2.02 13.32
CA ILE A 37 11.89 1.74 12.94
C ILE A 37 11.78 0.38 12.23
N ILE A 38 12.70 0.07 11.32
CA ILE A 38 12.76 -1.23 10.64
C ILE A 38 12.94 -2.37 11.64
N ARG A 39 13.84 -2.19 12.62
CA ARG A 39 14.05 -3.16 13.69
C ARG A 39 12.76 -3.38 14.48
N LEU A 40 12.07 -2.30 14.84
CA LEU A 40 10.79 -2.36 15.55
C LEU A 40 9.70 -3.07 14.74
N LEU A 41 9.56 -2.77 13.45
CA LEU A 41 8.62 -3.44 12.54
C LEU A 41 8.90 -4.94 12.35
N THR A 42 10.13 -5.38 12.55
CA THR A 42 10.55 -6.76 12.31
C THR A 42 10.51 -7.61 13.59
N ASP A 43 10.93 -7.02 14.72
CA ASP A 43 11.12 -7.73 15.98
C ASP A 43 9.89 -7.67 16.90
N ALA A 44 9.07 -6.63 16.81
CA ALA A 44 7.86 -6.50 17.63
C ALA A 44 6.72 -7.37 17.12
N ASP A 45 5.73 -7.65 17.96
CA ASP A 45 4.53 -8.37 17.51
C ASP A 45 3.78 -7.64 16.37
N LEU A 46 2.87 -8.36 15.71
CA LEU A 46 2.14 -7.86 14.54
C LEU A 46 1.26 -6.63 14.88
N GLU A 47 0.72 -6.56 16.09
CA GLU A 47 -0.12 -5.44 16.53
C GLU A 47 0.71 -4.16 16.69
N THR A 48 1.88 -4.28 17.31
CA THR A 48 2.86 -3.20 17.44
C THR A 48 3.36 -2.77 16.08
N SER A 49 3.73 -3.71 15.21
CA SER A 49 4.17 -3.42 13.84
C SER A 49 3.09 -2.69 13.03
N ALA A 50 1.83 -3.09 13.18
CA ALA A 50 0.69 -2.41 12.56
C ALA A 50 0.49 -0.99 13.11
N THR A 51 0.74 -0.77 14.40
CA THR A 51 0.68 0.56 15.03
C THR A 51 1.80 1.45 14.49
N VAL A 52 3.02 0.92 14.38
CA VAL A 52 4.18 1.63 13.82
C VAL A 52 3.93 2.04 12.37
N ALA A 53 3.45 1.10 11.54
CA ALA A 53 3.14 1.37 10.13
C ALA A 53 2.11 2.50 9.96
N ARG A 54 1.07 2.54 10.81
CA ARG A 54 0.08 3.62 10.76
C ARG A 54 0.66 4.96 11.20
N ALA A 55 1.45 4.99 12.26
CA ALA A 55 2.10 6.20 12.76
C ALA A 55 3.11 6.80 11.75
N LEU A 56 3.80 5.95 10.97
CA LEU A 56 4.70 6.44 9.92
C LEU A 56 3.97 7.26 8.85
N GLY A 57 2.67 7.03 8.64
CA GLY A 57 1.87 7.82 7.71
C GLY A 57 1.70 9.29 8.11
N THR A 58 1.81 9.61 9.41
CA THR A 58 1.70 10.96 9.96
C THR A 58 3.06 11.61 10.27
N ARG A 59 4.17 10.89 10.04
CA ARG A 59 5.52 11.40 10.25
C ARG A 59 5.83 12.65 9.41
N ARG A 60 6.55 13.60 10.03
CA ARG A 60 6.92 14.87 9.39
C ARG A 60 7.93 14.69 8.26
N ASP A 61 8.97 13.89 8.46
CA ASP A 61 9.86 13.49 7.36
C ASP A 61 9.16 12.45 6.49
N ILE A 62 8.88 12.81 5.25
CA ILE A 62 8.15 11.98 4.30
C ILE A 62 9.05 10.92 3.62
N ASP A 63 10.34 10.84 3.94
CA ASP A 63 11.25 9.86 3.34
C ASP A 63 11.23 8.49 4.03
N LEU A 64 10.37 7.61 3.52
CA LEU A 64 10.13 6.24 3.98
C LEU A 64 10.76 5.20 3.04
N SER A 65 11.62 5.62 2.11
CA SER A 65 12.16 4.77 1.03
C SER A 65 12.75 3.46 1.54
N THR A 66 13.66 3.55 2.52
CA THR A 66 14.31 2.37 3.14
C THR A 66 13.32 1.44 3.85
N ILE A 67 12.27 2.00 4.48
CA ILE A 67 11.24 1.21 5.16
C ILE A 67 10.38 0.46 4.15
N ILE A 68 9.95 1.14 3.07
CA ILE A 68 9.17 0.55 1.99
C ILE A 68 9.96 -0.58 1.31
N GLU A 69 11.23 -0.34 0.98
CA GLU A 69 12.11 -1.34 0.37
C GLU A 69 12.32 -2.56 1.28
N HIS A 70 12.48 -2.33 2.59
CA HIS A 70 12.60 -3.42 3.55
C HIS A 70 11.33 -4.26 3.57
N LEU A 71 10.17 -3.64 3.79
CA LEU A 71 8.89 -4.34 3.85
C LEU A 71 8.55 -5.09 2.55
N HIS A 72 8.96 -4.58 1.40
CA HIS A 72 8.78 -5.26 0.10
C HIS A 72 9.61 -6.54 -0.02
N ARG A 73 10.79 -6.60 0.59
CA ARG A 73 11.76 -7.70 0.38
C ARG A 73 11.81 -8.74 1.48
N VAL A 74 11.35 -8.41 2.69
CA VAL A 74 11.51 -9.29 3.85
C VAL A 74 10.27 -10.12 4.15
N ARG A 75 10.42 -11.00 5.12
CA ARG A 75 9.32 -11.69 5.79
C ARG A 75 9.23 -11.18 7.21
N ILE A 76 8.02 -10.81 7.65
CA ILE A 76 7.76 -10.43 9.04
C ILE A 76 7.19 -11.65 9.76
N HIS A 77 7.82 -12.05 10.86
CA HIS A 77 7.50 -13.29 11.57
C HIS A 77 7.55 -14.55 10.70
N GLY A 78 8.48 -14.57 9.73
CA GLY A 78 8.66 -15.68 8.80
C GLY A 78 7.63 -15.77 7.67
N ASP A 79 6.69 -14.83 7.61
CA ASP A 79 5.60 -14.80 6.63
C ASP A 79 5.68 -13.55 5.73
N ARG A 80 5.52 -13.75 4.42
CA ARG A 80 5.43 -12.68 3.44
C ARG A 80 4.10 -11.92 3.55
N ALA A 81 3.01 -12.62 3.84
CA ALA A 81 1.68 -12.02 3.96
C ALA A 81 1.61 -10.98 5.09
N ASN A 82 2.37 -11.19 6.18
CA ASN A 82 2.51 -10.21 7.26
C ASN A 82 3.26 -8.96 6.78
N ALA A 83 4.36 -9.13 6.05
CA ALA A 83 5.10 -7.99 5.50
C ALA A 83 4.23 -7.16 4.54
N GLU A 84 3.47 -7.84 3.67
CA GLU A 84 2.54 -7.18 2.76
C GLU A 84 1.38 -6.48 3.49
N LEU A 85 0.86 -7.06 4.59
CA LEU A 85 -0.14 -6.41 5.43
C LEU A 85 0.42 -5.13 6.08
N ILE A 86 1.63 -5.18 6.63
CA ILE A 86 2.28 -4.01 7.24
C ILE A 86 2.54 -2.94 6.18
N LEU A 87 2.98 -3.33 4.98
CA LEU A 87 3.17 -2.41 3.86
C LEU A 87 1.84 -1.77 3.42
N LEU A 88 0.75 -2.52 3.34
CA LEU A 88 -0.58 -1.99 3.05
C LEU A 88 -0.98 -0.93 4.08
N LEU A 89 -0.86 -1.23 5.37
CA LEU A 89 -1.20 -0.29 6.45
C LEU A 89 -0.36 0.99 6.39
N LEU A 90 0.93 0.85 6.05
CA LEU A 90 1.83 1.97 5.83
C LEU A 90 1.33 2.85 4.68
N LEU A 91 1.06 2.26 3.51
CA LEU A 91 0.63 2.99 2.33
C LEU A 91 -0.76 3.62 2.50
N ASP A 92 -1.68 2.96 3.20
CA ASP A 92 -3.00 3.50 3.53
C ASP A 92 -2.90 4.77 4.39
N SER A 93 -2.08 4.73 5.44
CA SER A 93 -1.85 5.90 6.28
C SER A 93 -1.06 6.99 5.54
N PHE A 94 0.00 6.61 4.82
CA PHE A 94 0.92 7.53 4.16
C PHE A 94 0.31 8.23 2.93
N PHE A 95 -0.66 7.61 2.27
CA PHE A 95 -1.43 8.22 1.17
C PHE A 95 -2.90 8.42 1.53
N SER A 96 -3.19 8.83 2.77
CA SER A 96 -4.55 9.08 3.28
C SER A 96 -5.39 9.96 2.34
N ASP A 97 -6.70 9.71 2.31
CA ASP A 97 -7.67 10.48 1.52
C ASP A 97 -7.78 11.95 1.93
N ASN A 98 -7.33 12.29 3.14
CA ASN A 98 -7.30 13.67 3.64
C ASN A 98 -6.17 14.52 3.03
N LEU A 99 -5.22 13.90 2.33
CA LEU A 99 -4.11 14.60 1.68
C LEU A 99 -4.53 15.19 0.33
N THR A 100 -4.03 16.39 0.04
CA THR A 100 -4.19 16.99 -1.29
C THR A 100 -3.39 16.24 -2.35
N GLN A 101 -3.75 16.43 -3.62
CA GLN A 101 -3.02 15.85 -4.75
C GLN A 101 -1.53 16.22 -4.74
N ASP A 102 -1.20 17.47 -4.41
CA ASP A 102 0.19 17.95 -4.34
C ASP A 102 0.97 17.25 -3.22
N GLN A 103 0.33 17.04 -2.06
CA GLN A 103 0.94 16.31 -0.94
C GLN A 103 1.20 14.84 -1.30
N LYS A 104 0.22 14.17 -1.92
CA LYS A 104 0.40 12.78 -2.40
C LYS A 104 1.51 12.70 -3.45
N THR A 105 1.56 13.65 -4.38
CA THR A 105 2.61 13.75 -5.41
C THR A 105 3.99 13.96 -4.79
N ALA A 106 4.13 14.87 -3.81
CA ALA A 106 5.39 15.10 -3.11
C ALA A 106 5.87 13.84 -2.37
N ARG A 107 4.96 13.16 -1.65
CA ARG A 107 5.24 11.88 -0.97
C ARG A 107 5.67 10.80 -1.95
N PHE A 108 4.98 10.64 -3.08
CA PHE A 108 5.37 9.70 -4.12
C PHE A 108 6.77 10.01 -4.65
N ASN A 109 7.03 11.27 -4.99
CA ASN A 109 8.32 11.70 -5.55
C ASN A 109 9.49 11.47 -4.60
N GLN A 110 9.32 11.74 -3.29
CA GLN A 110 10.35 11.46 -2.30
C GLN A 110 10.69 9.98 -2.20
N ASN A 111 9.71 9.10 -2.43
CA ASN A 111 9.83 7.65 -2.27
C ASN A 111 9.80 6.90 -3.60
N ARG A 112 10.12 7.59 -4.71
CA ARG A 112 9.85 7.13 -6.07
C ARG A 112 10.48 5.78 -6.36
N GLU A 113 11.76 5.61 -6.02
CA GLU A 113 12.52 4.39 -6.32
C GLU A 113 11.89 3.16 -5.64
N ALA A 114 11.67 3.25 -4.33
CA ALA A 114 11.03 2.21 -3.54
C ALA A 114 9.63 1.84 -4.05
N LEU A 115 8.77 2.84 -4.30
CA LEU A 115 7.41 2.62 -4.78
C LEU A 115 7.37 2.06 -6.21
N THR A 116 8.29 2.50 -7.08
CA THR A 116 8.41 1.97 -8.44
C THR A 116 8.88 0.52 -8.42
N ALA A 117 9.77 0.15 -7.51
CA ALA A 117 10.17 -1.24 -7.32
C ALA A 117 8.99 -2.12 -6.87
N CYS A 118 8.16 -1.65 -5.93
CA CYS A 118 6.94 -2.35 -5.53
C CYS A 118 5.96 -2.52 -6.71
N LEU A 119 5.77 -1.47 -7.51
CA LEU A 119 4.92 -1.53 -8.70
C LEU A 119 5.46 -2.52 -9.72
N ALA A 120 6.77 -2.53 -9.98
CA ALA A 120 7.37 -3.46 -10.95
C ALA A 120 7.22 -4.95 -10.56
N ASP A 121 7.02 -5.25 -9.27
CA ASP A 121 6.84 -6.60 -8.73
C ASP A 121 5.38 -6.89 -8.32
N ILE A 122 4.40 -6.15 -8.85
CA ILE A 122 3.00 -6.26 -8.43
C ILE A 122 2.41 -7.67 -8.58
N SER A 123 2.83 -8.40 -9.63
CA SER A 123 2.40 -9.76 -9.92
C SER A 123 2.99 -10.78 -8.94
N GLY A 124 4.09 -10.43 -8.26
CA GLY A 124 4.74 -11.22 -7.23
C GLY A 124 4.12 -11.10 -5.83
N LEU A 125 3.18 -10.16 -5.63
CA LEU A 125 2.50 -9.96 -4.34
C LEU A 125 1.46 -11.05 -4.09
N GLU A 126 1.16 -11.35 -2.83
CA GLU A 126 0.13 -12.34 -2.47
C GLU A 126 -1.22 -11.66 -2.25
N ARG A 127 -1.22 -10.40 -1.82
CA ARG A 127 -2.41 -9.63 -1.43
C ARG A 127 -3.01 -8.76 -2.54
N ASP A 128 -4.26 -9.01 -2.90
CA ASP A 128 -5.02 -8.22 -3.88
C ASP A 128 -5.28 -6.77 -3.41
N ASP A 129 -5.49 -6.55 -2.11
CA ASP A 129 -5.72 -5.20 -1.57
C ASP A 129 -4.48 -4.32 -1.61
N LEU A 130 -3.29 -4.89 -1.40
CA LEU A 130 -2.02 -4.21 -1.62
C LEU A 130 -1.78 -3.90 -3.10
N ARG A 131 -2.10 -4.83 -4.02
CA ARG A 131 -2.05 -4.57 -5.47
C ARG A 131 -2.93 -3.38 -5.84
N ALA A 132 -4.19 -3.38 -5.42
CA ALA A 132 -5.11 -2.28 -5.66
C ALA A 132 -4.55 -0.95 -5.14
N ARG A 133 -4.00 -0.97 -3.91
CA ARG A 133 -3.40 0.22 -3.29
C ARG A 133 -2.20 0.76 -4.10
N LEU A 134 -1.33 -0.12 -4.58
CA LEU A 134 -0.19 0.26 -5.43
C LEU A 134 -0.64 0.81 -6.78
N ILE A 135 -1.62 0.17 -7.44
CA ILE A 135 -2.18 0.64 -8.71
C ILE A 135 -2.72 2.07 -8.59
N HIS A 136 -3.41 2.39 -7.48
CA HIS A 136 -3.87 3.76 -7.20
C HIS A 136 -2.74 4.80 -7.07
N LEU A 137 -1.48 4.38 -6.95
CA LEU A 137 -0.33 5.30 -6.94
C LEU A 137 0.20 5.64 -8.34
N ILE A 138 -0.16 4.86 -9.38
CA ILE A 138 0.30 5.08 -10.76
C ILE A 138 0.01 6.51 -11.26
N PRO A 139 -1.12 7.17 -10.96
CA PRO A 139 -1.38 8.54 -11.40
C PRO A 139 -0.36 9.57 -10.91
N PHE A 140 0.39 9.28 -9.84
CA PHE A 140 1.45 10.16 -9.31
C PHE A 140 2.82 9.94 -9.98
N THR A 141 2.92 8.94 -10.85
CA THR A 141 4.13 8.68 -11.65
C THR A 141 4.17 9.60 -12.87
N ASP A 142 5.29 9.62 -13.59
CA ASP A 142 5.32 10.19 -14.95
C ASP A 142 4.48 9.35 -15.95
N GLY A 143 3.99 8.19 -15.53
CA GLY A 143 3.16 7.23 -16.26
C GLY A 143 3.90 6.47 -17.34
N THR A 144 5.24 6.54 -17.36
CA THR A 144 6.05 5.74 -18.28
C THR A 144 6.20 4.32 -17.72
N GLY A 145 6.00 3.32 -18.57
CA GLY A 145 6.28 1.91 -18.23
C GLY A 145 5.20 1.12 -17.51
N PHE A 146 4.11 1.73 -17.02
CA PHE A 146 3.04 1.01 -16.30
C PHE A 146 1.90 0.48 -17.18
N HIS A 147 1.92 0.81 -18.47
CA HIS A 147 0.88 0.38 -19.41
C HIS A 147 0.80 -1.15 -19.55
N SER A 148 1.95 -1.77 -19.80
CA SER A 148 2.04 -3.23 -19.93
C SER A 148 1.61 -3.94 -18.65
N LEU A 149 1.95 -3.35 -17.49
CA LEU A 149 1.57 -3.85 -16.17
C LEU A 149 0.04 -3.81 -16.00
N LEU A 150 -0.61 -2.70 -16.32
CA LEU A 150 -2.08 -2.59 -16.23
C LEU A 150 -2.78 -3.57 -17.18
N ALA A 151 -2.22 -3.77 -18.38
CA ALA A 151 -2.75 -4.74 -19.34
C ALA A 151 -2.62 -6.19 -18.84
N GLU A 152 -1.48 -6.52 -18.22
CA GLU A 152 -1.22 -7.84 -17.63
C GLU A 152 -2.14 -8.13 -16.46
N GLU A 153 -2.19 -7.22 -15.46
CA GLU A 153 -3.07 -7.38 -14.29
C GLU A 153 -4.55 -7.40 -14.67
N GLY A 154 -4.95 -6.54 -15.61
CA GLY A 154 -6.31 -6.56 -16.15
C GLY A 154 -6.65 -7.89 -16.84
N THR A 155 -5.70 -8.47 -17.58
CA THR A 155 -5.88 -9.77 -18.24
C THR A 155 -5.99 -10.90 -17.21
N ARG A 156 -5.18 -10.86 -16.15
CA ARG A 156 -5.25 -11.80 -15.03
C ARG A 156 -6.64 -11.77 -14.36
N LEU A 157 -7.15 -10.59 -14.06
CA LEU A 157 -8.48 -10.41 -13.45
C LEU A 157 -9.61 -10.87 -14.37
N VAL A 158 -9.51 -10.60 -15.68
CA VAL A 158 -10.45 -11.14 -16.68
C VAL A 158 -10.46 -12.66 -16.70
N GLU A 159 -9.31 -13.31 -16.58
CA GLU A 159 -9.23 -14.76 -16.51
C GLU A 159 -9.87 -15.33 -15.23
N ILE A 160 -9.69 -14.65 -14.09
CA ILE A 160 -10.38 -14.98 -12.84
C ILE A 160 -11.91 -14.87 -13.02
N MET A 161 -12.40 -13.77 -13.59
CA MET A 161 -13.82 -13.60 -13.86
C MET A 161 -14.35 -14.73 -14.77
N ARG A 162 -13.62 -15.05 -15.84
CA ARG A 162 -14.00 -16.11 -16.77
C ARG A 162 -14.09 -17.48 -16.10
N THR A 163 -13.13 -17.82 -15.26
CA THR A 163 -13.09 -19.12 -14.57
C THR A 163 -14.11 -19.24 -13.43
N ARG A 164 -14.55 -18.11 -12.87
CA ARG A 164 -15.50 -18.05 -11.75
C ARG A 164 -16.90 -17.56 -12.15
N ASP A 165 -17.24 -17.66 -13.43
CA ASP A 165 -18.54 -17.23 -13.98
C ASP A 165 -18.93 -15.80 -13.53
N GLY A 166 -17.96 -14.90 -13.58
CA GLY A 166 -18.09 -13.48 -13.25
C GLY A 166 -18.14 -13.13 -11.76
N ALA A 167 -17.93 -14.10 -10.86
CA ALA A 167 -17.81 -13.82 -9.43
C ALA A 167 -16.44 -13.23 -9.08
N LEU A 168 -16.46 -12.13 -8.33
CA LEU A 168 -15.29 -11.44 -7.79
C LEU A 168 -15.39 -11.39 -6.27
N THR A 169 -14.24 -11.46 -5.60
CA THR A 169 -14.11 -11.08 -4.20
C THR A 169 -14.08 -9.56 -4.07
N LEU A 170 -14.31 -9.06 -2.86
CA LEU A 170 -14.22 -7.61 -2.58
C LEU A 170 -12.84 -7.03 -2.93
N ALA A 171 -11.76 -7.80 -2.74
CA ALA A 171 -10.42 -7.34 -3.03
C ALA A 171 -10.16 -7.25 -4.54
N GLU A 172 -10.61 -8.26 -5.31
CA GLU A 172 -10.52 -8.25 -6.77
C GLU A 172 -11.39 -7.14 -7.39
N THR A 173 -12.59 -6.87 -6.83
CA THR A 173 -13.40 -5.72 -7.26
C THR A 173 -12.65 -4.41 -7.06
N ARG A 174 -12.02 -4.20 -5.90
CA ARG A 174 -11.22 -2.99 -5.64
C ARG A 174 -10.04 -2.87 -6.61
N GLU A 175 -9.38 -3.97 -6.92
CA GLU A 175 -8.27 -3.99 -7.85
C GLU A 175 -8.70 -3.60 -9.27
N ILE A 176 -9.82 -4.15 -9.76
CA ILE A 176 -10.37 -3.77 -11.07
C ILE A 176 -10.75 -2.29 -11.10
N LEU A 177 -11.43 -1.79 -10.06
CA LEU A 177 -11.79 -0.38 -9.98
C LEU A 177 -10.56 0.53 -9.98
N ALA A 178 -9.49 0.14 -9.27
CA ALA A 178 -8.22 0.85 -9.29
C ALA A 178 -7.63 0.92 -10.71
N ILE A 179 -7.61 -0.20 -11.45
CA ILE A 179 -7.14 -0.23 -12.85
C ILE A 179 -7.97 0.72 -13.72
N LEU A 180 -9.30 0.66 -13.61
CA LEU A 180 -10.21 1.51 -14.38
C LEU A 180 -9.99 3.00 -14.10
N ASP A 181 -9.80 3.37 -12.82
CA ASP A 181 -9.51 4.75 -12.43
C ASP A 181 -8.19 5.25 -13.02
N VAL A 182 -7.16 4.41 -13.07
CA VAL A 182 -5.88 4.76 -13.68
C VAL A 182 -6.02 4.90 -15.21
N ILE A 183 -6.76 4.01 -15.87
CA ILE A 183 -7.01 4.09 -17.32
C ILE A 183 -7.65 5.43 -17.67
N GLU A 184 -8.67 5.86 -16.91
CA GLU A 184 -9.33 7.14 -17.13
C GLU A 184 -8.41 8.33 -16.83
N ALA A 185 -7.79 8.36 -15.65
CA ALA A 185 -6.94 9.46 -15.21
C ALA A 185 -5.75 9.70 -16.16
N ARG A 186 -5.28 8.65 -16.84
CA ARG A 186 -4.17 8.71 -17.80
C ARG A 186 -4.61 8.66 -19.26
N SER A 187 -5.93 8.62 -19.53
CA SER A 187 -6.50 8.55 -20.88
C SER A 187 -5.90 7.43 -21.74
N LEU A 188 -5.75 6.22 -21.16
CA LEU A 188 -5.15 5.04 -21.82
C LEU A 188 -6.14 4.36 -22.77
N GLY A 189 -6.49 5.04 -23.86
CA GLY A 189 -7.54 4.61 -24.80
C GLY A 189 -7.26 3.27 -25.52
N ASP A 190 -6.01 2.81 -25.55
CA ASP A 190 -5.63 1.51 -26.07
C ASP A 190 -6.02 0.34 -25.14
N LEU A 191 -6.34 0.61 -23.87
CA LEU A 191 -6.90 -0.35 -22.92
C LEU A 191 -8.44 -0.43 -22.96
N THR A 192 -9.09 0.20 -23.94
CA THR A 192 -10.54 0.05 -24.19
C THR A 192 -10.95 -1.40 -24.42
N GLY A 193 -10.11 -2.20 -25.08
CA GLY A 193 -10.33 -3.64 -25.26
C GLY A 193 -10.36 -4.42 -23.93
N LEU A 194 -9.60 -4.00 -22.94
CA LEU A 194 -9.65 -4.56 -21.58
C LEU A 194 -10.99 -4.20 -20.90
N CYS A 195 -11.43 -2.95 -21.02
CA CYS A 195 -12.71 -2.51 -20.46
C CYS A 195 -13.88 -3.34 -21.02
N ALA A 196 -13.87 -3.61 -22.34
CA ALA A 196 -14.89 -4.46 -22.98
C ALA A 196 -14.90 -5.89 -22.43
N LYS A 197 -13.73 -6.48 -22.19
CA LYS A 197 -13.62 -7.80 -21.56
C LYS A 197 -14.14 -7.80 -20.13
N ILE A 198 -13.81 -6.78 -19.34
CA ILE A 198 -14.32 -6.63 -17.96
C ILE A 198 -15.86 -6.59 -17.98
N ILE A 199 -16.46 -5.76 -18.84
CA ILE A 199 -17.93 -5.67 -19.00
C ILE A 199 -18.56 -7.00 -19.37
N LEU A 200 -17.89 -7.78 -20.23
CA LEU A 200 -18.40 -9.07 -20.71
C LEU A 200 -18.39 -10.15 -19.62
N TYR A 201 -17.36 -10.16 -18.77
CA TYR A 201 -17.12 -11.29 -17.87
C TYR A 201 -17.51 -11.05 -16.42
N THR A 202 -17.68 -9.80 -15.95
CA THR A 202 -18.07 -9.55 -14.56
C THR A 202 -19.59 -9.58 -14.34
N ASN A 203 -20.02 -10.10 -13.19
CA ASN A 203 -21.40 -9.97 -12.72
C ASN A 203 -21.60 -8.78 -11.78
N ASP A 204 -20.54 -8.06 -11.41
CA ASP A 204 -20.60 -6.91 -10.50
C ASP A 204 -21.13 -5.65 -11.23
N PRO A 205 -22.33 -5.14 -10.89
CA PRO A 205 -22.91 -3.99 -11.58
C PRO A 205 -22.09 -2.70 -11.42
N GLU A 206 -21.38 -2.55 -10.30
CA GLU A 206 -20.53 -1.38 -10.05
C GLU A 206 -19.35 -1.39 -11.02
N VAL A 207 -18.70 -2.54 -11.15
CA VAL A 207 -17.57 -2.73 -12.08
C VAL A 207 -18.03 -2.55 -13.53
N VAL A 208 -19.17 -3.12 -13.94
CA VAL A 208 -19.74 -2.90 -15.29
C VAL A 208 -19.97 -1.43 -15.56
N ARG A 209 -20.62 -0.73 -14.62
CA ARG A 209 -20.92 0.70 -14.74
C ARG A 209 -19.62 1.49 -14.92
N ARG A 210 -18.64 1.27 -14.06
CA ARG A 210 -17.35 1.98 -14.12
C ARG A 210 -16.61 1.69 -15.43
N ALA A 211 -16.53 0.43 -15.85
CA ALA A 211 -15.85 0.06 -17.09
C ALA A 211 -16.50 0.69 -18.33
N ARG A 212 -17.83 0.86 -18.34
CA ARG A 212 -18.53 1.58 -19.42
C ARG A 212 -18.19 3.06 -19.44
N THR A 213 -18.16 3.71 -18.29
CA THR A 213 -17.76 5.12 -18.15
C THR A 213 -16.37 5.33 -18.76
N VAL A 214 -15.39 4.52 -18.34
CA VAL A 214 -14.01 4.58 -18.84
C VAL A 214 -13.93 4.29 -20.35
N ALA A 215 -14.61 3.25 -20.83
CA ALA A 215 -14.57 2.85 -22.25
C ALA A 215 -15.17 3.91 -23.19
N LEU A 216 -16.17 4.67 -22.71
CA LEU A 216 -16.87 5.68 -23.49
C LEU A 216 -16.30 7.10 -23.29
N GLY A 217 -15.39 7.30 -22.32
CA GLY A 217 -14.87 8.62 -21.96
C GLY A 217 -15.95 9.56 -21.43
N LEU A 218 -16.95 9.02 -20.72
CA LEU A 218 -18.06 9.75 -20.10
C LEU A 218 -17.70 10.21 -18.68
#